data_AF-A0A1B0DGS7-F1
#
_entry.id   AF-A0A1B0DGS7-F1
#
_cell.length_a   1.000
_cell.length_b   1.000
_cell.length_c   1.000
_cell.angle_alpha   90.00
_cell.angle_beta   90.00
_cell.angle_gamma   90.00
#
_symmetry.space_group_name_H-M   'P 1'
#
loop_
_entity.id
_entity.type
_entity.pdbx_description
1 polymer ?
#
loop_
_entity_poly.entity_id
_entity_poly.type
_entity_poly.pdbx_seq_one_letter_code
_entity_poly.pdbx_strand_id
1 'polypeptide(L)'
;MKTLSKQEINRSNRRIIKQTFNSSVLEISDPQQKNEEKTNEDGESQKKRVIDPENDDWDTMFDDNGDCLDPNLLKELTTAVGKVKIDQPKTDYRLYQSKQDLLSEEEFPHVLEVSNFPVEFKTQDLIMIFSAYKESGFEIKWVDDTHALAVFSSSKIAAEILATSHPFVCLKPLAEATAESRSKAKKCSNSLQPYRARPETCAALARRLVTGALGVRLKTTREELENERRVLRAAKVVK
;
A
#
# COMPACT_ATOMS: atom_id res chain seq x y z
N MET A 1 25.18 -45.10 21.31
CA MET A 1 24.93 -43.80 20.64
C MET A 1 24.02 -42.98 21.54
N LYS A 2 24.17 -41.65 21.62
CA LYS A 2 23.37 -40.81 22.53
C LYS A 2 22.09 -40.34 21.83
N THR A 3 20.94 -40.58 22.45
CA THR A 3 19.67 -39.95 22.07
C THR A 3 19.61 -38.55 22.68
N LEU A 4 19.30 -37.54 21.87
CA LEU A 4 19.03 -36.17 22.35
C LEU A 4 17.52 -35.99 22.52
N SER A 5 17.12 -35.48 23.68
CA SER A 5 15.72 -35.27 24.05
C SER A 5 15.13 -34.03 23.39
N LYS A 6 13.83 -34.08 23.08
CA LYS A 6 13.05 -32.88 22.74
C LYS A 6 12.81 -32.09 24.02
N GLN A 7 13.18 -30.81 24.06
CA GLN A 7 12.77 -29.90 25.12
C GLN A 7 11.47 -29.21 24.74
N GLU A 8 10.39 -29.50 25.47
CA GLU A 8 9.11 -28.80 25.31
C GLU A 8 9.18 -27.42 25.98
N ILE A 9 8.77 -26.38 25.25
CA ILE A 9 8.79 -25.01 25.73
C ILE A 9 7.59 -24.80 26.65
N ASN A 10 7.81 -24.92 27.96
CA ASN A 10 6.77 -24.71 28.97
C ASN A 10 6.30 -23.24 28.96
N ARG A 11 5.06 -23.00 28.54
CA ARG A 11 4.46 -21.65 28.37
C ARG A 11 3.74 -21.11 29.62
N SER A 12 3.81 -21.80 30.77
CA SER A 12 2.98 -21.48 31.96
C SER A 12 3.24 -20.10 32.60
N ASN A 13 4.40 -19.48 32.39
CA ASN A 13 4.85 -18.31 33.15
C ASN A 13 4.69 -16.94 32.44
N ARG A 14 3.66 -16.75 31.61
CA ARG A 14 3.25 -15.39 31.21
C ARG A 14 2.27 -14.80 32.24
N ARG A 15 2.68 -13.73 32.93
CA ARG A 15 1.78 -12.94 33.79
C ARG A 15 0.67 -12.31 32.94
N ILE A 16 -0.54 -12.83 33.06
CA ILE A 16 -1.74 -12.19 32.51
C ILE A 16 -2.07 -11.01 33.42
N ILE A 17 -1.98 -9.78 32.90
CA ILE A 17 -2.41 -8.57 33.61
C ILE A 17 -3.94 -8.58 33.67
N LYS A 18 -4.49 -9.01 34.79
CA LYS A 18 -5.92 -8.96 35.07
C LYS A 18 -6.28 -7.56 35.55
N GLN A 19 -6.60 -6.65 34.64
CA GLN A 19 -7.19 -5.36 34.96
C GLN A 19 -8.63 -5.57 35.42
N THR A 20 -8.85 -5.66 36.74
CA THR A 20 -10.18 -5.76 37.34
C THR A 20 -10.84 -4.39 37.36
N PHE A 21 -11.82 -4.18 36.48
CA PHE A 21 -12.61 -2.95 36.44
C PHE A 21 -13.64 -2.96 37.57
N ASN A 22 -13.24 -2.50 38.76
CA ASN A 22 -14.18 -2.29 39.86
C ASN A 22 -15.12 -1.13 39.48
N SER A 23 -16.42 -1.36 39.58
CA SER A 23 -17.47 -0.43 39.14
C SER A 23 -17.44 0.90 39.89
N SER A 24 -17.43 2.00 39.14
CA SER A 24 -17.79 3.34 39.62
C SER A 24 -18.97 3.85 38.81
N VAL A 25 -20.17 3.37 39.14
CA VAL A 25 -21.40 4.08 38.77
C VAL A 25 -21.38 5.39 39.56
N LEU A 26 -21.36 6.52 38.84
CA LEU A 26 -21.42 7.85 39.43
C LEU A 26 -22.88 8.29 39.48
N GLU A 27 -23.50 8.21 40.66
CA GLU A 27 -24.79 8.86 40.91
C GLU A 27 -24.57 10.38 40.95
N ILE A 28 -25.06 11.08 39.93
CA ILE A 28 -25.05 12.55 39.87
C ILE A 28 -26.22 13.05 40.72
N SER A 29 -25.94 14.00 41.62
CA SER A 29 -26.95 14.67 42.46
C SER A 29 -27.15 16.11 41.99
N ASP A 30 -28.38 16.48 41.65
CA ASP A 30 -28.73 17.84 41.19
C ASP A 30 -28.78 18.87 42.33
N PRO A 31 -28.24 20.08 42.11
CA PRO A 31 -28.67 21.25 42.86
C PRO A 31 -28.87 22.51 41.98
N GLN A 32 -30.13 22.76 41.63
CA GLN A 32 -30.81 24.07 41.50
C GLN A 32 -30.14 25.24 40.74
N GLN A 33 -30.88 25.75 39.75
CA GLN A 33 -30.59 26.95 38.94
C GLN A 33 -30.57 28.27 39.75
N LYS A 34 -29.86 29.29 39.22
CA LYS A 34 -30.11 30.70 39.57
C LYS A 34 -29.72 31.69 38.47
N ASN A 35 -30.65 32.58 38.11
CA ASN A 35 -30.44 33.76 37.23
C ASN A 35 -29.69 34.87 38.01
N GLU A 36 -29.24 36.05 37.54
CA GLU A 36 -29.50 36.97 36.38
C GLU A 36 -28.28 37.97 36.33
N GLU A 37 -27.89 38.76 35.30
CA GLU A 37 -28.16 38.81 33.84
C GLU A 37 -27.22 39.81 33.08
N LYS A 38 -27.31 39.85 31.74
CA LYS A 38 -27.06 40.96 30.75
C LYS A 38 -25.81 41.87 30.76
N THR A 39 -25.06 41.86 29.64
CA THR A 39 -24.93 42.94 28.60
C THR A 39 -23.94 42.43 27.50
N ASN A 40 -24.27 42.29 26.20
CA ASN A 40 -24.60 43.29 25.15
C ASN A 40 -23.38 44.11 24.68
N GLU A 41 -23.02 44.22 23.39
CA GLU A 41 -23.31 43.47 22.15
C GLU A 41 -21.97 43.29 21.36
N ASP A 42 -21.81 42.66 20.18
CA ASP A 42 -22.66 41.98 19.16
C ASP A 42 -21.80 40.93 18.39
N GLY A 43 -22.37 40.14 17.45
CA GLY A 43 -21.59 39.37 16.46
C GLY A 43 -22.26 38.12 15.84
N GLU A 44 -23.11 38.33 14.82
CA GLU A 44 -23.76 37.33 13.95
C GLU A 44 -24.67 36.24 14.57
N SER A 45 -25.70 35.85 13.82
CA SER A 45 -26.89 35.16 14.34
C SER A 45 -26.82 33.63 14.30
N GLN A 46 -25.97 33.01 15.11
CA GLN A 46 -26.15 31.60 15.44
C GLN A 46 -27.31 31.42 16.44
N LYS A 47 -28.46 30.93 15.95
CA LYS A 47 -29.54 30.44 16.82
C LYS A 47 -29.01 29.29 17.67
N LYS A 48 -28.97 29.47 18.99
CA LYS A 48 -28.80 28.36 19.95
C LYS A 48 -29.96 27.37 19.76
N ARG A 49 -29.72 26.30 19.00
CA ARG A 49 -30.58 25.13 19.03
C ARG A 49 -30.33 24.43 20.37
N VAL A 50 -31.40 23.93 20.98
CA VAL A 50 -31.28 22.91 22.02
C VAL A 50 -31.19 21.61 21.24
N ILE A 51 -30.05 20.92 21.35
CA ILE A 51 -29.83 19.62 20.74
C ILE A 51 -30.50 18.57 21.63
N ASP A 52 -31.18 17.61 21.03
CA ASP A 52 -31.82 16.50 21.73
C ASP A 52 -31.02 15.21 21.49
N PRO A 53 -30.24 14.71 22.48
CA PRO A 53 -29.43 13.50 22.33
C PRO A 53 -30.21 12.23 22.00
N GLU A 54 -31.54 12.23 22.13
CA GLU A 54 -32.40 11.08 21.82
C GLU A 54 -33.13 11.21 20.46
N ASN A 55 -33.11 12.39 19.82
CA ASN A 55 -33.85 12.65 18.57
C ASN A 55 -33.05 13.29 17.42
N ASP A 56 -31.95 14.00 17.67
CA ASP A 56 -31.10 14.56 16.60
C ASP A 56 -30.15 13.48 16.00
N ASP A 57 -29.80 13.61 14.72
CA ASP A 57 -28.84 12.72 14.05
C ASP A 57 -27.39 13.22 14.25
N TRP A 58 -26.40 12.34 14.05
CA TRP A 58 -24.97 12.64 14.20
C TRP A 58 -24.51 13.80 13.30
N ASP A 59 -25.14 13.95 12.13
CA ASP A 59 -24.93 15.03 11.16
C ASP A 59 -25.53 16.40 11.62
N THR A 60 -26.27 16.42 12.73
CA THR A 60 -26.93 17.61 13.31
C THR A 60 -26.34 18.04 14.66
N MET A 61 -25.56 17.17 15.32
CA MET A 61 -24.88 17.48 16.60
C MET A 61 -23.52 18.19 16.44
N PHE A 62 -22.96 18.18 15.22
CA PHE A 62 -21.68 18.77 14.86
C PHE A 62 -21.86 19.69 13.65
N ASP A 63 -20.92 20.61 13.42
CA ASP A 63 -20.89 21.42 12.19
C ASP A 63 -20.01 20.79 11.08
N ASP A 64 -20.03 21.42 9.89
CA ASP A 64 -19.22 20.99 8.73
C ASP A 64 -17.69 20.99 8.99
N ASN A 65 -17.23 21.63 10.07
CA ASN A 65 -15.82 21.64 10.48
C ASN A 65 -15.49 20.50 11.48
N GLY A 66 -16.51 19.82 12.01
CA GLY A 66 -16.40 18.77 13.02
C GLY A 66 -16.41 19.28 14.47
N ASP A 67 -16.72 20.56 14.71
CA ASP A 67 -16.87 21.11 16.05
C ASP A 67 -18.26 20.76 16.62
N CYS A 68 -18.31 20.39 17.90
CA CYS A 68 -19.57 20.02 18.56
C CYS A 68 -20.42 21.27 18.83
N LEU A 69 -21.65 21.28 18.34
CA LEU A 69 -22.57 22.41 18.46
C LEU A 69 -23.11 22.60 19.88
N ASP A 70 -22.85 21.66 20.79
CA ASP A 70 -23.36 21.65 22.16
C ASP A 70 -22.37 22.25 23.17
N PRO A 71 -22.51 23.53 23.55
CA PRO A 71 -21.52 24.22 24.35
C PRO A 71 -21.50 23.73 25.82
N ASN A 72 -22.42 22.87 26.24
CA ASN A 72 -22.45 22.32 27.60
C ASN A 72 -21.66 21.00 27.69
N LEU A 73 -21.91 20.07 26.76
CA LEU A 73 -21.14 18.82 26.63
C LEU A 73 -19.63 19.12 26.54
N LEU A 74 -19.23 20.10 25.72
CA LEU A 74 -17.83 20.49 25.57
C LEU A 74 -17.24 21.11 26.85
N LYS A 75 -18.04 21.79 27.69
CA LYS A 75 -17.60 22.28 29.03
C LYS A 75 -17.45 21.13 30.03
N GLU A 76 -18.36 20.16 30.04
CA GLU A 76 -18.30 19.00 30.93
C GLU A 76 -17.08 18.14 30.60
N LEU A 77 -16.84 17.85 29.32
CA LEU A 77 -15.63 17.18 28.83
C LEU A 77 -14.36 17.98 29.19
N THR A 78 -14.36 19.31 28.99
CA THR A 78 -13.22 20.17 29.38
C THR A 78 -13.01 20.20 30.90
N THR A 79 -14.05 19.99 31.70
CA THR A 79 -13.96 19.96 33.18
C THR A 79 -13.45 18.59 33.67
N ALA A 80 -13.90 17.50 33.06
CA ALA A 80 -13.48 16.14 33.40
C ALA A 80 -12.07 15.78 32.90
N VAL A 81 -11.71 16.23 31.69
CA VAL A 81 -10.39 15.96 31.05
C VAL A 81 -9.38 17.08 31.35
N GLY A 82 -9.85 18.27 31.71
CA GLY A 82 -9.02 19.44 31.99
C GLY A 82 -8.56 20.19 30.73
N LYS A 83 -7.68 21.19 30.92
CA LYS A 83 -7.13 22.01 29.83
C LYS A 83 -6.07 21.27 29.03
N VAL A 84 -6.51 20.39 28.13
CA VAL A 84 -5.64 19.72 27.15
C VAL A 84 -4.96 20.76 26.24
N LYS A 85 -3.65 20.60 26.01
CA LYS A 85 -2.93 21.28 24.94
C LYS A 85 -2.36 20.22 24.01
N ILE A 86 -2.74 20.29 22.74
CA ILE A 86 -2.17 19.45 21.68
C ILE A 86 -0.84 20.07 21.27
N ASP A 87 0.26 19.66 21.92
CA ASP A 87 1.62 20.03 21.47
C ASP A 87 1.95 19.22 20.21
N GLN A 88 2.28 19.89 19.11
CA GLN A 88 2.69 19.20 17.89
C GLN A 88 4.08 18.56 18.10
N PRO A 89 4.33 17.35 17.56
CA PRO A 89 5.60 16.67 17.77
C PRO A 89 6.76 17.48 17.17
N LYS A 90 7.64 18.01 18.03
CA LYS A 90 8.78 18.86 17.65
C LYS A 90 9.86 18.15 16.80
N THR A 91 9.77 16.83 16.67
CA THR A 91 10.69 16.00 15.88
C THR A 91 9.95 15.44 14.67
N ASP A 92 10.38 15.85 13.47
CA ASP A 92 9.79 15.35 12.23
C ASP A 92 10.23 13.90 11.97
N TYR A 93 9.34 12.96 12.31
CA TYR A 93 9.60 11.52 12.21
C TYR A 93 9.63 11.00 10.77
N ARG A 94 9.32 11.82 9.75
CA ARG A 94 9.36 11.41 8.33
C ARG A 94 10.74 10.92 7.89
N LEU A 95 11.81 11.36 8.56
CA LEU A 95 13.19 10.88 8.36
C LEU A 95 13.40 9.39 8.71
N TYR A 96 12.50 8.78 9.50
CA TYR A 96 12.53 7.37 9.89
C TYR A 96 11.49 6.51 9.17
N GLN A 97 10.64 7.11 8.33
CA GLN A 97 9.67 6.38 7.51
C GLN A 97 10.43 5.51 6.50
N SER A 98 10.07 4.22 6.36
CA SER A 98 10.84 3.35 5.47
C SER A 98 10.54 3.68 4.01
N LYS A 99 11.52 3.40 3.12
CA LYS A 99 11.31 3.50 1.66
C LYS A 99 10.14 2.64 1.17
N GLN A 100 9.78 1.57 1.90
CA GLN A 100 8.63 0.73 1.60
C GLN A 100 7.30 1.42 1.99
N ASP A 101 7.26 2.16 3.09
CA ASP A 101 6.06 2.88 3.55
C ASP A 101 5.79 4.07 2.63
N LEU A 102 6.82 4.85 2.27
CA LEU A 102 6.73 5.94 1.30
C LEU A 102 6.20 5.46 -0.05
N LEU A 103 6.66 4.31 -0.54
CA LEU A 103 6.11 3.69 -1.75
C LEU A 103 4.67 3.20 -1.54
N SER A 104 4.30 2.71 -0.36
CA SER A 104 2.95 2.17 -0.10
C SER A 104 1.83 3.21 -0.11
N GLU A 105 2.17 4.49 0.03
CA GLU A 105 1.26 5.63 -0.15
C GLU A 105 1.06 6.02 -1.65
N GLU A 106 1.89 5.48 -2.57
CA GLU A 106 1.79 5.78 -4.01
C GLU A 106 0.76 4.92 -4.76
N GLU A 107 0.22 5.47 -5.85
CA GLU A 107 -0.69 4.81 -6.80
C GLU A 107 -0.06 3.59 -7.52
N PHE A 108 1.28 3.53 -7.60
CA PHE A 108 2.03 2.48 -8.29
C PHE A 108 3.29 2.05 -7.49
N PRO A 109 3.13 1.41 -6.32
CA PRO A 109 4.20 1.13 -5.35
C PRO A 109 5.29 0.16 -5.86
N HIS A 110 5.05 -0.48 -7.01
CA HIS A 110 5.91 -1.46 -7.69
C HIS A 110 6.54 -0.91 -8.98
N VAL A 111 6.43 0.40 -9.25
CA VAL A 111 6.97 1.05 -10.45
C VAL A 111 7.95 2.14 -10.04
N LEU A 112 9.17 2.11 -10.59
CA LEU A 112 10.18 3.16 -10.41
C LEU A 112 10.47 3.84 -11.75
N GLU A 113 10.79 5.14 -11.71
CA GLU A 113 11.48 5.78 -12.81
C GLU A 113 12.99 5.46 -12.73
N VAL A 114 13.54 5.05 -13.87
CA VAL A 114 14.96 4.93 -14.16
C VAL A 114 15.33 6.17 -14.99
N SER A 115 16.29 6.95 -14.51
CA SER A 115 16.69 8.22 -15.09
C SER A 115 18.22 8.37 -15.09
N ASN A 116 18.73 9.42 -15.75
CA ASN A 116 20.15 9.80 -15.69
C ASN A 116 21.11 8.69 -16.18
N PHE A 117 20.77 8.03 -17.29
CA PHE A 117 21.66 7.14 -18.04
C PHE A 117 22.02 7.72 -19.42
N PRO A 118 23.17 7.35 -20.03
CA PRO A 118 23.55 7.80 -21.37
C PRO A 118 22.58 7.34 -22.46
N VAL A 119 22.37 8.17 -23.48
CA VAL A 119 21.41 7.91 -24.60
C VAL A 119 21.79 6.71 -25.48
N GLU A 120 23.01 6.20 -25.36
CA GLU A 120 23.46 4.98 -26.04
C GLU A 120 22.87 3.69 -25.44
N PHE A 121 22.28 3.77 -24.24
CA PHE A 121 21.73 2.62 -23.51
C PHE A 121 20.50 2.04 -24.21
N LYS A 122 20.44 0.70 -24.21
CA LYS A 122 19.31 -0.06 -24.74
C LYS A 122 18.66 -0.86 -23.62
N THR A 123 17.50 -1.46 -23.91
CA THR A 123 16.80 -2.32 -22.95
C THR A 123 17.70 -3.45 -22.42
N GLN A 124 18.68 -3.90 -23.20
CA GLN A 124 19.66 -4.91 -22.79
C GLN A 124 20.57 -4.43 -21.64
N ASP A 125 21.03 -3.18 -21.69
CA ASP A 125 21.95 -2.60 -20.69
C ASP A 125 21.21 -2.32 -19.37
N LEU A 126 19.96 -1.84 -19.46
CA LEU A 126 19.08 -1.71 -18.29
C LEU A 126 18.74 -3.09 -17.69
N ILE A 127 18.47 -4.12 -18.51
CA ILE A 127 18.30 -5.51 -18.03
C ILE A 127 19.58 -6.04 -17.36
N MET A 128 20.76 -5.63 -17.82
CA MET A 128 22.05 -6.02 -17.23
C MET A 128 22.28 -5.36 -15.87
N ILE A 129 21.90 -4.09 -15.68
CA ILE A 129 21.93 -3.42 -14.37
C ILE A 129 21.02 -4.16 -13.36
N PHE A 130 19.78 -4.45 -13.75
CA PHE A 130 18.82 -5.15 -12.89
C PHE A 130 18.96 -6.68 -12.92
N SER A 131 20.08 -7.21 -13.40
CA SER A 131 20.29 -8.67 -13.56
C SER A 131 20.21 -9.45 -12.23
N ALA A 132 20.61 -8.84 -11.10
CA ALA A 132 20.42 -9.40 -9.76
C ALA A 132 18.94 -9.63 -9.40
N TYR A 133 18.04 -8.81 -9.95
CA TYR A 133 16.59 -8.86 -9.72
C TYR A 133 15.84 -9.61 -10.84
N LYS A 134 16.55 -10.34 -11.69
CA LYS A 134 15.94 -11.11 -12.80
C LYS A 134 14.99 -12.22 -12.33
N GLU A 135 15.24 -12.81 -11.16
CA GLU A 135 14.36 -13.85 -10.58
C GLU A 135 13.02 -13.30 -10.09
N SER A 136 12.98 -12.05 -9.63
CA SER A 136 11.73 -11.32 -9.34
C SER A 136 10.84 -11.21 -10.57
N GLY A 137 11.47 -11.09 -11.74
CA GLY A 137 10.85 -10.60 -12.95
C GLY A 137 10.55 -9.10 -12.87
N PHE A 138 10.87 -8.40 -13.96
CA PHE A 138 10.58 -7.00 -14.17
C PHE A 138 10.34 -6.72 -15.65
N GLU A 139 9.59 -5.66 -15.96
CA GLU A 139 9.43 -5.16 -17.33
C GLU A 139 9.89 -3.69 -17.42
N ILE A 140 10.53 -3.32 -18.53
CA ILE A 140 10.96 -1.94 -18.79
C ILE A 140 10.08 -1.33 -19.87
N LYS A 141 9.50 -0.16 -19.59
CA LYS A 141 8.73 0.66 -20.54
C LYS A 141 9.48 1.96 -20.79
N TRP A 142 9.96 2.17 -22.02
CA TRP A 142 10.63 3.40 -22.41
C TRP A 142 9.67 4.60 -22.43
N VAL A 143 10.13 5.72 -21.87
CA VAL A 143 9.44 7.02 -21.90
C VAL A 143 10.09 7.90 -22.96
N ASP A 144 11.41 8.08 -22.84
CA ASP A 144 12.32 8.91 -23.61
C ASP A 144 13.74 8.28 -23.60
N ASP A 145 14.67 8.73 -24.44
CA ASP A 145 16.03 8.19 -24.57
C ASP A 145 16.88 8.29 -23.28
N THR A 146 16.45 9.11 -22.31
CA THR A 146 17.09 9.21 -20.97
C THR A 146 16.19 8.78 -19.79
N HIS A 147 14.95 8.33 -20.08
CA HIS A 147 13.94 8.01 -19.07
C HIS A 147 13.16 6.71 -19.39
N ALA A 148 13.16 5.77 -18.44
CA ALA A 148 12.40 4.53 -18.56
C ALA A 148 11.66 4.20 -17.25
N LEU A 149 10.49 3.56 -17.34
CA LEU A 149 9.78 3.02 -16.18
C LEU A 149 10.16 1.54 -16.00
N ALA A 150 10.61 1.17 -14.80
CA ALA A 150 10.84 -0.22 -14.41
C ALA A 150 9.65 -0.72 -13.56
N VAL A 151 8.98 -1.77 -14.03
CA VAL A 151 7.80 -2.39 -13.41
C VAL A 151 8.21 -3.70 -12.76
N PHE A 152 8.15 -3.76 -11.43
CA PHE A 152 8.52 -4.95 -10.65
C PHE A 152 7.30 -5.82 -10.34
N SER A 153 7.53 -7.05 -9.89
CA SER A 153 6.46 -7.95 -9.43
C SER A 153 5.97 -7.65 -8.01
N SER A 154 6.73 -6.87 -7.22
CA SER A 154 6.37 -6.48 -5.85
C SER A 154 6.98 -5.14 -5.43
N SER A 155 6.24 -4.37 -4.62
CA SER A 155 6.70 -3.10 -4.04
C SER A 155 7.87 -3.26 -3.06
N LYS A 156 8.00 -4.41 -2.40
CA LYS A 156 9.17 -4.73 -1.55
C LYS A 156 10.47 -4.70 -2.34
N ILE A 157 10.41 -5.20 -3.57
CA ILE A 157 11.56 -5.33 -4.47
C ILE A 157 11.87 -3.95 -5.06
N ALA A 158 10.86 -3.16 -5.43
CA ALA A 158 11.06 -1.73 -5.75
C ALA A 158 11.74 -0.97 -4.58
N ALA A 159 11.31 -1.17 -3.33
CA ALA A 159 11.92 -0.55 -2.16
C ALA A 159 13.38 -0.99 -1.92
N GLU A 160 13.69 -2.26 -2.16
CA GLU A 160 15.05 -2.83 -2.05
C GLU A 160 15.98 -2.26 -3.11
N ILE A 161 15.54 -2.19 -4.37
CA ILE A 161 16.32 -1.62 -5.47
C ILE A 161 16.49 -0.11 -5.27
N LEU A 162 15.47 0.60 -4.76
CA LEU A 162 15.58 2.01 -4.36
C LEU A 162 16.52 2.22 -3.16
N ALA A 163 16.78 1.20 -2.34
CA ALA A 163 17.80 1.23 -1.30
C ALA A 163 19.22 0.93 -1.86
N THR A 164 19.31 0.04 -2.86
CA THR A 164 20.55 -0.36 -3.54
C THR A 164 20.93 0.62 -4.65
N SER A 165 21.74 1.63 -4.32
CA SER A 165 22.21 2.61 -5.30
C SER A 165 23.03 1.96 -6.44
N HIS A 166 22.67 2.27 -7.69
CA HIS A 166 23.33 1.76 -8.90
C HIS A 166 24.23 2.85 -9.52
N PRO A 167 25.50 2.57 -9.89
CA PRO A 167 26.43 3.59 -10.37
C PRO A 167 26.07 4.28 -11.71
N PHE A 168 25.15 3.71 -12.50
CA PHE A 168 24.88 4.12 -13.88
C PHE A 168 23.43 4.60 -14.12
N VAL A 169 22.55 4.55 -13.11
CA VAL A 169 21.14 4.95 -13.20
C VAL A 169 20.66 5.55 -11.88
N CYS A 170 19.91 6.65 -11.95
CA CYS A 170 19.19 7.20 -10.81
C CYS A 170 17.76 6.63 -10.78
N LEU A 171 17.39 6.00 -9.66
CA LEU A 171 16.06 5.44 -9.43
C LEU A 171 15.22 6.35 -8.55
N LYS A 172 13.95 6.53 -8.93
CA LYS A 172 12.99 7.41 -8.22
C LYS A 172 11.61 6.77 -8.04
N PRO A 173 10.92 7.01 -6.90
CA PRO A 173 9.48 6.77 -6.74
C PRO A 173 8.66 7.58 -7.76
N LEU A 174 7.41 7.18 -8.03
CA LEU A 174 6.61 7.84 -9.06
C LEU A 174 6.13 9.25 -8.64
N ALA A 175 6.10 9.56 -7.34
CA ALA A 175 5.82 10.90 -6.83
C ALA A 175 6.99 11.89 -7.04
N GLU A 176 8.24 11.42 -7.04
CA GLU A 176 9.42 12.23 -7.38
C GLU A 176 9.73 12.21 -8.90
N ALA A 177 9.18 11.23 -9.63
CA ALA A 177 9.47 11.00 -11.03
C ALA A 177 9.00 12.12 -11.97
N THR A 178 9.68 12.25 -13.11
CA THR A 178 9.41 13.24 -14.17
C THR A 178 7.94 13.27 -14.59
N ALA A 179 7.42 14.47 -14.89
CA ALA A 179 6.02 14.66 -15.28
C ALA A 179 5.61 13.82 -16.51
N GLU A 180 6.53 13.58 -17.44
CA GLU A 180 6.33 12.72 -18.61
C GLU A 180 6.21 11.25 -18.22
N SER A 181 7.12 10.73 -17.40
CA SER A 181 7.10 9.37 -16.86
C SER A 181 5.84 9.11 -16.02
N ARG A 182 5.43 10.08 -15.19
CA ARG A 182 4.18 10.05 -14.43
C ARG A 182 2.94 10.05 -15.33
N SER A 183 2.97 10.84 -16.40
CA SER A 183 1.91 10.88 -17.42
C SER A 183 1.83 9.58 -18.23
N LYS A 184 2.98 9.01 -18.59
CA LYS A 184 3.11 7.71 -19.25
C LYS A 184 2.56 6.62 -18.35
N ALA A 185 2.91 6.63 -17.06
CA ALA A 185 2.43 5.65 -16.09
C ALA A 185 0.90 5.68 -15.94
N LYS A 186 0.29 6.86 -15.76
CA LYS A 186 -1.17 7.01 -15.69
C LYS A 186 -1.87 6.57 -16.99
N LYS A 187 -1.32 6.90 -18.16
CA LYS A 187 -1.83 6.44 -19.48
C LYS A 187 -1.66 4.93 -19.69
N CYS A 188 -0.64 4.33 -19.08
CA CYS A 188 -0.30 2.91 -19.20
C CYS A 188 -0.74 2.08 -17.99
N SER A 189 -1.57 2.59 -17.08
CA SER A 189 -1.98 1.95 -15.82
C SER A 189 -2.43 0.49 -15.99
N ASN A 190 -3.28 0.22 -16.99
CA ASN A 190 -3.75 -1.13 -17.36
C ASN A 190 -2.64 -2.08 -17.84
N SER A 191 -1.48 -1.56 -18.25
CA SER A 191 -0.29 -2.31 -18.68
C SER A 191 0.90 -2.21 -17.72
N LEU A 192 0.78 -1.44 -16.64
CA LEU A 192 1.70 -1.44 -15.50
C LEU A 192 1.25 -2.39 -14.40
N GLN A 193 0.52 -3.46 -14.74
CA GLN A 193 0.22 -4.51 -13.75
C GLN A 193 1.53 -5.12 -13.23
N PRO A 194 1.64 -5.43 -11.91
CA PRO A 194 2.86 -6.01 -11.34
C PRO A 194 3.32 -7.23 -12.14
N TYR A 195 4.61 -7.31 -12.45
CA TYR A 195 5.13 -8.32 -13.38
C TYR A 195 4.71 -9.74 -12.97
N ARG A 196 3.97 -10.41 -13.86
CA ARG A 196 3.65 -11.83 -13.75
C ARG A 196 4.42 -12.57 -14.83
N ALA A 197 5.22 -13.56 -14.42
CA ALA A 197 5.84 -14.48 -15.36
C ALA A 197 4.77 -15.07 -16.28
N ARG A 198 5.01 -15.02 -17.60
CA ARG A 198 4.09 -15.59 -18.58
C ARG A 198 3.92 -17.09 -18.26
N PRO A 199 2.69 -17.62 -18.13
CA PRO A 199 2.51 -19.05 -17.92
C PRO A 199 3.13 -19.81 -19.10
N GLU A 200 3.84 -20.91 -18.81
CA GLU A 200 4.55 -21.71 -19.80
C GLU A 200 3.59 -22.36 -20.82
N THR A 201 3.28 -21.61 -21.89
CA THR A 201 2.36 -22.04 -22.93
C THR A 201 3.02 -23.06 -23.83
N CYS A 202 2.70 -24.35 -23.65
CA CYS A 202 3.16 -25.41 -24.54
C CYS A 202 2.76 -25.12 -26.00
N ALA A 203 3.75 -24.86 -26.85
CA ALA A 203 3.55 -24.51 -28.27
C ALA A 203 2.75 -25.59 -29.04
N ALA A 204 2.92 -26.87 -28.68
CA ALA A 204 2.13 -27.98 -29.20
C ALA A 204 0.62 -27.82 -28.94
N LEU A 205 0.26 -27.37 -27.73
CA LEU A 205 -1.12 -27.16 -27.33
C LEU A 205 -1.71 -25.94 -28.05
N ALA A 206 -0.95 -24.85 -28.17
CA ALA A 206 -1.35 -23.69 -28.95
C ALA A 206 -1.56 -24.03 -30.44
N ARG A 207 -0.60 -24.74 -31.06
CA ARG A 207 -0.73 -25.27 -32.44
C ARG A 207 -2.00 -26.10 -32.59
N ARG A 208 -2.23 -27.09 -31.72
CA ARG A 208 -3.40 -27.98 -31.77
C ARG A 208 -4.71 -27.21 -31.70
N LEU A 209 -4.83 -26.23 -30.80
CA LEU A 209 -6.02 -25.38 -30.69
C LEU A 209 -6.26 -24.55 -31.96
N VAL A 210 -5.21 -23.91 -32.49
CA VAL A 210 -5.29 -23.11 -33.73
C VAL A 210 -5.65 -23.97 -34.93
N THR A 211 -5.07 -25.17 -35.09
CA THR A 211 -5.43 -26.10 -36.17
C THR A 211 -6.86 -26.62 -36.04
N GLY A 212 -7.37 -26.80 -34.82
CA GLY A 212 -8.77 -27.18 -34.58
C GLY A 212 -9.75 -26.07 -34.93
N ALA A 213 -9.44 -24.83 -34.55
CA ALA A 213 -10.28 -23.66 -34.82
C ALA A 213 -10.29 -23.23 -36.30
N LEU A 214 -9.15 -23.34 -37.00
CA LEU A 214 -9.03 -22.99 -38.42
C LEU A 214 -9.37 -24.14 -39.38
N GLY A 215 -9.52 -25.38 -38.88
CA GLY A 215 -9.69 -26.60 -39.69
C GLY A 215 -8.45 -27.00 -40.52
N VAL A 216 -7.37 -26.22 -40.47
CA VAL A 216 -6.15 -26.44 -41.26
C VAL A 216 -5.24 -27.48 -40.59
N ARG A 217 -4.90 -28.54 -41.33
CA ARG A 217 -3.89 -29.54 -40.90
C ARG A 217 -2.47 -29.07 -41.22
N LEU A 218 -1.78 -28.54 -40.21
CA LEU A 218 -0.34 -28.28 -40.29
C LEU A 218 0.45 -29.58 -40.42
N LYS A 219 1.47 -29.60 -41.29
CA LYS A 219 2.42 -30.71 -41.42
C LYS A 219 3.52 -30.54 -40.36
N THR A 220 3.32 -31.05 -39.16
CA THR A 220 4.40 -31.15 -38.16
C THR A 220 5.45 -32.17 -38.59
N THR A 221 6.72 -31.92 -38.29
CA THR A 221 7.77 -32.92 -38.56
C THR A 221 7.76 -34.00 -37.48
N ARG A 222 8.22 -35.20 -37.84
CA ARG A 222 8.30 -36.32 -36.88
C ARG A 222 9.22 -35.99 -35.70
N GLU A 223 10.33 -35.32 -35.96
CA GLU A 223 11.31 -34.89 -34.96
C GLU A 223 10.72 -33.88 -33.98
N GLU A 224 9.94 -32.91 -34.47
CA GLU A 224 9.25 -31.94 -33.62
C GLU A 224 8.24 -32.65 -32.69
N LEU A 225 7.46 -33.61 -33.22
CA LEU A 225 6.50 -34.41 -32.45
C LEU A 225 7.19 -35.31 -31.39
N GLU A 226 8.34 -35.90 -31.72
CA GLU A 226 9.15 -36.66 -30.76
C GLU A 226 9.78 -35.76 -29.67
N ASN A 227 10.13 -34.50 -30.01
CA ASN A 227 10.61 -33.50 -29.05
C ASN A 227 9.47 -32.99 -28.14
N GLU A 228 8.30 -32.65 -28.68
CA GLU A 228 7.08 -32.35 -27.91
C GLU A 228 6.78 -33.48 -26.89
N ARG A 229 6.82 -34.73 -27.35
CA ARG A 229 6.60 -35.93 -26.52
C ARG A 229 7.74 -36.16 -25.50
N ARG A 230 8.92 -35.56 -25.66
CA ARG A 230 10.00 -35.55 -24.67
C ARG A 230 9.74 -34.49 -23.60
N VAL A 231 9.43 -33.26 -24.00
CA VAL A 231 9.09 -32.14 -23.09
C VAL A 231 7.87 -32.48 -22.23
N LEU A 232 6.79 -33.00 -22.82
CA LEU A 232 5.59 -33.41 -22.08
C LEU A 232 5.83 -34.56 -21.09
N ARG A 233 6.83 -35.44 -21.34
CA ARG A 233 7.23 -36.48 -20.38
C ARG A 233 8.03 -35.88 -19.22
N ALA A 234 8.99 -35.00 -19.49
CA ALA A 234 9.76 -34.32 -18.46
C ALA A 234 8.84 -33.49 -17.54
N ALA A 235 7.95 -32.66 -18.10
CA ALA A 235 7.01 -31.85 -17.35
C ALA A 235 6.02 -32.67 -16.49
N LYS A 236 5.73 -33.93 -16.86
CA LYS A 236 4.88 -34.84 -16.08
C LYS A 236 5.63 -35.53 -14.91
N VAL A 237 6.96 -35.44 -14.85
CA VAL A 237 7.79 -36.02 -13.78
C VAL A 237 8.19 -34.97 -12.73
N VAL A 238 8.05 -33.67 -13.06
CA VAL A 238 8.40 -32.53 -12.19
C VAL A 238 7.20 -32.08 -11.32
N LYS A 239 6.16 -32.90 -11.19
CA LYS A 239 4.88 -32.54 -10.55
C LYS A 239 4.25 -33.71 -9.79
#